data_AF-A0A093L765-F1
#
_entry.id   AF-A0A093L765-F1
#
_cell.length_a   1.000
_cell.length_b   1.000
_cell.length_c   1.000
_cell.angle_alpha   90.00
_cell.angle_beta   90.00
_cell.angle_gamma   90.00
#
_symmetry.space_group_name_H-M   'P 1'
#
loop_
_entity.id
_entity.type
_entity.pdbx_description
1 polymer ?
#
loop_
_entity_poly.entity_id
_entity_poly.type
_entity_poly.pdbx_seq_one_letter_code
_entity_poly.pdbx_strand_id
1 'polypeptide(L)'
;VETNLASKDSHWVYVNEEITDNEILELVHSALGRMTVIRQIFPLSRDNNQRCMRNNHRISSLLCDPQEGYLQMLQVSNLYLYDSVLMLANAFHRKLEDRKWHSMASLNCMRKSTKPWNGGRSMLETIKKGHITGLTGVMEFREDGANPYVQFEILGTSYSETFGKDVRRLATWDSEKGLNGSLQERRLGNDLQGLTLKVVTVLEEPFVMVAENILGQPKRYKGFSIDVLDALAKNLGFKYEIYQAPDGKYGQQLQNSSWNGMIGELINKRADLAISAITITPERESVVDFSKRYMDYSVGILIKKPEEKINIFSLFAPFDFAVWACIAAAIPIVGVLIFVLNRIQAIRAQNASQPSPSASSTLHSAIWVVYGAFVQQGSESTVNSVAMRIVMGSWWLFTLIVCSSYTANLAAFLTVSRMDNPIRTFQDLSKQMDISYGTVRDSAVYEYFKAKGTNPLEQDNTFAELWRTISKNNGADNCVSNPSEGIRKAKKGNYAFLWDVTVVEYAALTDDECSVTVIGNSISSKGYGIALQHGSPYRDLFSQRILELQESGDLDVLKQKWWPRMGRCDLNSHTNAQTDGKALKLHSFAGVFCILAIGLLLACLVAALELWWNSNR
;
A
#
# COMPACT_ATOMS: atom_id res chain seq x y z
N VAL A 1 13.66 -36.50 -5.85
CA VAL A 1 12.21 -36.40 -6.11
C VAL A 1 11.53 -36.45 -4.77
N GLU A 2 11.21 -35.29 -4.20
CA GLU A 2 10.59 -35.19 -2.88
C GLU A 2 9.18 -35.81 -2.94
N THR A 3 8.97 -36.84 -2.13
CA THR A 3 7.76 -37.65 -2.06
C THR A 3 6.68 -36.94 -1.23
N ASN A 4 6.14 -35.82 -1.73
CA ASN A 4 5.03 -35.14 -1.06
C ASN A 4 4.04 -34.53 -2.07
N LEU A 5 3.43 -35.42 -2.88
CA LEU A 5 2.46 -35.05 -3.92
C LEU A 5 1.02 -34.88 -3.36
N ALA A 6 0.75 -35.36 -2.15
CA ALA A 6 -0.56 -35.24 -1.53
C ALA A 6 -0.73 -33.84 -0.92
N SER A 7 -1.64 -33.05 -1.49
CA SER A 7 -1.98 -31.74 -0.94
C SER A 7 -2.71 -31.90 0.40
N LYS A 8 -2.35 -31.08 1.39
CA LYS A 8 -3.02 -31.06 2.70
C LYS A 8 -4.44 -30.48 2.66
N ASP A 9 -4.77 -29.77 1.59
CA ASP A 9 -6.09 -29.19 1.32
C ASP A 9 -6.79 -29.89 0.14
N SER A 10 -6.46 -31.15 -0.13
CA SER A 10 -7.16 -31.90 -1.17
C SER A 10 -8.51 -32.41 -0.72
N HIS A 11 -9.48 -32.42 -1.64
CA HIS A 11 -10.75 -33.11 -1.49
C HIS A 11 -10.78 -34.32 -2.44
N TRP A 12 -10.73 -35.52 -1.87
CA TRP A 12 -10.79 -36.79 -2.59
C TRP A 12 -12.23 -37.29 -2.62
N VAL A 13 -12.68 -37.69 -3.81
CA VAL A 13 -14.03 -38.23 -4.00
C VAL A 13 -13.90 -39.63 -4.55
N TYR A 14 -14.41 -40.61 -3.81
CA TYR A 14 -14.46 -42.01 -4.21
C TYR A 14 -15.92 -42.43 -4.44
N VAL A 15 -16.19 -42.99 -5.61
CA VAL A 15 -17.54 -43.42 -6.00
C VAL A 15 -17.44 -44.86 -6.45
N ASN A 16 -18.17 -45.75 -5.80
CA ASN A 16 -18.27 -47.15 -6.22
C ASN A 16 -19.61 -47.74 -5.77
N GLU A 17 -20.14 -48.71 -6.50
CA GLU A 17 -21.34 -49.43 -6.07
C GLU A 17 -21.02 -50.32 -4.86
N GLU A 18 -19.84 -50.94 -4.88
CA GLU A 18 -19.34 -51.88 -3.87
C GLU A 18 -18.22 -51.25 -3.05
N ILE A 19 -18.50 -50.94 -1.79
CA ILE A 19 -17.46 -50.68 -0.80
C ILE A 19 -18.00 -50.97 0.61
N THR A 20 -17.26 -51.78 1.35
CA THR A 20 -17.64 -52.20 2.72
C THR A 20 -17.37 -51.09 3.73
N ASP A 21 -18.08 -51.10 4.86
CA ASP A 21 -17.85 -50.11 5.93
C ASP A 21 -16.39 -50.11 6.42
N ASN A 22 -15.75 -51.28 6.46
CA ASN A 22 -14.35 -51.40 6.87
C ASN A 22 -13.39 -50.73 5.87
N GLU A 23 -13.58 -50.94 4.57
CA GLU A 23 -12.75 -50.29 3.53
C GLU A 23 -12.97 -48.78 3.50
N ILE A 24 -14.21 -48.32 3.73
CA ILE A 24 -14.51 -46.88 3.87
C ILE A 24 -13.72 -46.30 5.04
N LEU A 25 -13.76 -46.95 6.20
CA LEU A 25 -13.03 -46.50 7.38
C LEU A 25 -11.51 -46.51 7.14
N GLU A 26 -10.98 -47.53 6.46
CA GLU A 26 -9.56 -47.60 6.12
C GLU A 26 -9.13 -46.47 5.16
N LEU A 27 -9.90 -46.23 4.10
CA LEU A 27 -9.65 -45.14 3.16
C LEU A 27 -9.75 -43.77 3.85
N VAL A 28 -10.77 -43.57 4.69
CA VAL A 28 -10.96 -42.30 5.42
C VAL A 28 -9.81 -42.08 6.41
N HIS A 29 -9.42 -43.10 7.17
CA HIS A 29 -8.36 -42.96 8.16
C HIS A 29 -6.99 -42.76 7.52
N SER A 30 -6.73 -43.37 6.36
CA SER A 30 -5.45 -43.24 5.64
C SER A 30 -5.33 -41.98 4.76
N ALA A 31 -6.45 -41.40 4.30
CA ALA A 31 -6.41 -40.21 3.44
C ALA A 31 -5.80 -38.98 4.14
N LEU A 32 -5.02 -38.16 3.43
CA LEU A 32 -4.42 -36.95 4.00
C LEU A 32 -5.33 -35.71 3.90
N GLY A 33 -6.40 -35.79 3.12
CA GLY A 33 -7.35 -34.69 2.90
C GLY A 33 -8.79 -35.09 3.21
N ARG A 34 -9.72 -34.21 2.81
CA ARG A 34 -11.16 -34.47 2.94
C ARG A 34 -11.57 -35.61 2.02
N MET A 35 -12.43 -36.50 2.49
CA MET A 35 -12.95 -37.60 1.67
C MET A 35 -14.48 -37.57 1.59
N THR A 36 -14.99 -37.74 0.37
CA THR A 36 -16.40 -38.05 0.12
C THR A 36 -16.47 -39.42 -0.53
N VAL A 37 -17.25 -40.32 0.07
CA VAL A 37 -17.53 -41.66 -0.43
C VAL A 37 -18.98 -41.75 -0.85
N ILE A 38 -19.23 -42.21 -2.07
CA ILE A 38 -20.57 -42.48 -2.59
C ILE A 38 -20.68 -43.98 -2.82
N ARG A 39 -21.67 -44.61 -2.19
CA ARG A 39 -21.93 -46.05 -2.35
C ARG A 39 -23.39 -46.40 -2.49
N GLN A 40 -23.68 -47.53 -3.11
CA GLN A 40 -25.06 -48.01 -3.24
C GLN A 40 -25.54 -48.56 -1.91
N ILE A 41 -26.81 -48.30 -1.59
CA ILE A 41 -27.43 -48.80 -0.36
C ILE A 41 -27.98 -50.20 -0.64
N PHE A 42 -27.45 -51.20 0.06
CA PHE A 42 -28.01 -52.55 0.08
C PHE A 42 -28.85 -52.73 1.36
N PRO A 43 -30.16 -53.00 1.26
CA PRO A 43 -31.00 -53.12 2.43
C PRO A 43 -30.59 -54.33 3.29
N LEU A 44 -30.21 -54.07 4.53
CA LEU A 44 -29.85 -55.11 5.50
C LEU A 44 -31.05 -56.03 5.81
N SER A 45 -30.72 -57.30 6.09
CA SER A 45 -31.61 -58.44 6.41
C SER A 45 -32.32 -58.31 7.78
N ARG A 46 -32.59 -57.10 8.28
CA ARG A 46 -33.21 -56.92 9.61
C ARG A 46 -34.74 -57.05 9.60
N ASP A 47 -35.41 -56.91 8.46
CA ASP A 47 -36.86 -57.08 8.29
C ASP A 47 -37.22 -58.39 7.54
N ASN A 48 -36.76 -59.53 8.07
CA ASN A 48 -36.73 -60.81 7.33
C ASN A 48 -38.08 -61.49 7.08
N ASN A 49 -39.11 -61.25 7.88
CA ASN A 49 -40.33 -62.08 7.77
C ASN A 49 -41.33 -61.58 6.70
N GLN A 50 -41.35 -60.29 6.38
CA GLN A 50 -42.26 -59.75 5.35
C GLN A 50 -41.67 -59.84 3.94
N ARG A 51 -40.34 -59.67 3.78
CA ARG A 51 -39.70 -59.65 2.47
C ARG A 51 -39.64 -61.01 1.79
N CYS A 52 -39.82 -62.10 2.53
CA CYS A 52 -39.92 -63.47 2.02
C CYS A 52 -41.32 -63.88 1.53
N MET A 53 -42.31 -63.01 1.67
CA MET A 53 -43.69 -63.30 1.27
C MET A 53 -43.87 -63.07 -0.23
N ARG A 54 -44.43 -64.04 -0.95
CA ARG A 54 -44.82 -63.92 -2.36
C ARG A 54 -46.26 -64.37 -2.48
N ASN A 55 -47.15 -63.47 -2.94
CA ASN A 55 -48.61 -63.71 -2.93
C ASN A 55 -49.12 -64.27 -1.58
N ASN A 56 -48.63 -63.71 -0.48
CA ASN A 56 -48.94 -64.14 0.88
C ASN A 56 -48.46 -65.56 1.28
N HIS A 57 -47.56 -66.15 0.49
CA HIS A 57 -46.93 -67.44 0.76
C HIS A 57 -45.44 -67.27 1.10
N ARG A 58 -45.01 -67.81 2.24
CA ARG A 58 -43.60 -67.75 2.69
C ARG A 58 -42.81 -68.88 2.06
N ILE A 59 -41.71 -68.54 1.38
CA ILE A 59 -40.76 -69.53 0.86
C ILE A 59 -39.47 -69.39 1.67
N SER A 60 -39.10 -70.44 2.41
CA SER A 60 -37.82 -70.49 3.12
C SER A 60 -36.68 -70.43 2.11
N SER A 61 -35.84 -69.41 2.23
CA SER A 61 -34.76 -69.07 1.32
C SER A 61 -33.69 -68.26 2.06
N LEU A 62 -32.54 -68.00 1.42
CA LEU A 62 -31.45 -67.20 2.01
C LEU A 62 -31.90 -65.80 2.44
N LEU A 63 -32.97 -65.25 1.85
CA LEU A 63 -33.56 -63.96 2.25
C LEU A 63 -34.23 -63.99 3.63
N CYS A 64 -34.58 -65.18 4.15
CA CYS A 64 -35.32 -65.33 5.39
C CYS A 64 -34.43 -65.67 6.58
N ASP A 65 -33.21 -66.14 6.31
CA ASP A 65 -32.25 -66.52 7.33
C ASP A 65 -31.35 -65.31 7.65
N PRO A 66 -31.04 -65.04 8.92
CA PRO A 66 -30.20 -63.91 9.29
C PRO A 66 -28.76 -64.16 8.83
N GLN A 67 -28.33 -63.45 7.78
CA GLN A 67 -26.96 -63.50 7.27
C GLN A 67 -26.33 -62.10 7.25
N GLU A 68 -26.07 -61.53 8.43
CA GLU A 68 -25.29 -60.29 8.53
C GLU A 68 -23.83 -60.56 8.07
N GLY A 69 -23.31 -59.77 7.12
CA GLY A 69 -21.92 -59.81 6.63
C GLY A 69 -21.66 -60.64 5.36
N TYR A 70 -22.39 -61.74 5.12
CA TYR A 70 -22.19 -62.58 3.92
C TYR A 70 -22.48 -61.82 2.61
N LEU A 71 -23.51 -60.97 2.62
CA LEU A 71 -23.92 -60.16 1.48
C LEU A 71 -22.87 -59.13 1.04
N GLN A 72 -22.01 -58.68 1.97
CA GLN A 72 -20.92 -57.74 1.68
C GLN A 72 -19.68 -58.43 1.06
N MET A 73 -19.59 -59.76 1.14
CA MET A 73 -18.52 -60.53 0.46
C MET A 73 -18.91 -60.97 -0.96
N LEU A 74 -20.17 -60.79 -1.34
CA LEU A 74 -20.68 -61.13 -2.66
C LEU A 74 -20.57 -59.93 -3.59
N GLN A 75 -20.13 -60.19 -4.82
CA GLN A 75 -20.21 -59.22 -5.90
C GLN A 75 -21.68 -58.82 -6.17
N VAL A 76 -21.91 -57.60 -6.66
CA VAL A 76 -23.21 -57.08 -7.09
C VAL A 76 -23.87 -57.98 -8.13
N SER A 77 -23.07 -58.59 -9.00
CA SER A 77 -23.52 -59.61 -9.95
C SER A 77 -24.24 -60.78 -9.26
N ASN A 78 -23.77 -61.24 -8.10
CA ASN A 78 -24.38 -62.30 -7.32
C ASN A 78 -25.65 -61.84 -6.59
N LEU A 79 -25.70 -60.59 -6.14
CA LEU A 79 -26.90 -60.01 -5.54
C LEU A 79 -28.03 -59.91 -6.58
N TYR A 80 -27.71 -59.42 -7.79
CA TYR A 80 -28.66 -59.41 -8.90
C TYR A 80 -29.01 -60.82 -9.40
N LEU A 81 -28.10 -61.79 -9.32
CA LEU A 81 -28.39 -63.18 -9.64
C LEU A 81 -29.46 -63.74 -8.71
N TYR A 82 -29.34 -63.47 -7.40
CA TYR A 82 -30.36 -63.87 -6.43
C TYR A 82 -31.71 -63.22 -6.73
N ASP A 83 -31.74 -61.92 -6.97
CA ASP A 83 -32.96 -61.17 -7.27
C ASP A 83 -33.56 -61.60 -8.62
N SER A 84 -32.75 -62.01 -9.59
CA SER A 84 -33.18 -62.61 -10.85
C SER A 84 -33.89 -63.95 -10.65
N VAL A 85 -33.33 -64.84 -9.81
CA VAL A 85 -34.00 -66.10 -9.44
C VAL A 85 -35.33 -65.82 -8.75
N LEU A 86 -35.35 -64.82 -7.86
CA LEU A 86 -36.55 -64.42 -7.13
C LEU A 86 -37.64 -63.86 -8.05
N MET A 87 -37.26 -63.05 -9.04
CA MET A 87 -38.18 -62.52 -10.05
C MET A 87 -38.74 -63.62 -10.95
N LEU A 88 -37.89 -64.53 -11.43
CA LEU A 88 -38.31 -65.64 -12.27
C LEU A 88 -39.23 -66.61 -11.51
N ALA A 89 -38.92 -66.91 -10.25
CA ALA A 89 -39.79 -67.72 -9.40
C ALA A 89 -41.15 -67.06 -9.19
N ASN A 90 -41.19 -65.75 -8.95
CA ASN A 90 -42.44 -64.99 -8.86
C ASN A 90 -43.22 -65.02 -10.19
N ALA A 91 -42.55 -64.87 -11.32
CA ALA A 91 -43.17 -64.97 -12.64
C ALA A 91 -43.75 -66.37 -12.91
N PHE A 92 -43.04 -67.44 -12.52
CA PHE A 92 -43.57 -68.80 -12.62
C PHE A 92 -44.80 -69.01 -11.73
N HIS A 93 -44.78 -68.49 -10.50
CA HIS A 93 -45.91 -68.58 -9.60
C HIS A 93 -47.16 -67.89 -10.17
N ARG A 94 -47.02 -66.66 -10.68
CA ARG A 94 -48.10 -65.94 -11.38
C ARG A 94 -48.58 -66.68 -12.63
N LYS A 95 -47.67 -67.32 -13.37
CA LYS A 95 -48.03 -68.06 -14.58
C LYS A 95 -48.83 -69.34 -14.29
N LEU A 96 -48.52 -70.01 -13.18
CA LEU A 96 -49.28 -71.14 -12.68
C LEU A 96 -50.66 -70.69 -12.16
N GLU A 97 -50.74 -69.52 -11.54
CA GLU A 97 -52.00 -68.88 -11.13
C GLU A 97 -52.91 -68.58 -12.32
N ASP A 98 -52.35 -68.10 -13.44
CA ASP A 98 -53.05 -67.91 -14.72
C ASP A 98 -53.53 -69.23 -15.38
N ARG A 99 -53.14 -70.40 -14.83
CA ARG A 99 -53.41 -71.76 -15.35
C ARG A 99 -53.02 -71.98 -16.82
N LYS A 100 -52.09 -71.17 -17.35
CA LYS A 100 -51.59 -71.25 -18.73
C LYS A 100 -50.11 -71.57 -18.74
N TRP A 101 -49.77 -72.81 -19.06
CA TRP A 101 -48.39 -73.29 -19.08
C TRP A 101 -47.92 -73.65 -20.49
N HIS A 102 -46.77 -73.12 -20.90
CA HIS A 102 -46.10 -73.49 -22.14
C HIS A 102 -44.61 -73.69 -21.87
N SER A 103 -44.11 -74.92 -22.06
CA SER A 103 -42.69 -75.23 -21.96
C SER A 103 -41.97 -75.00 -23.30
N MET A 104 -40.69 -74.67 -23.24
CA MET A 104 -39.83 -74.61 -24.41
C MET A 104 -39.54 -76.03 -24.92
N ALA A 105 -39.63 -76.24 -26.23
CA ALA A 105 -39.27 -77.52 -26.85
C ALA A 105 -37.75 -77.63 -26.98
N SER A 106 -37.20 -78.83 -26.78
CA SER A 106 -35.80 -79.11 -27.08
C SER A 106 -35.53 -78.90 -28.57
N LEU A 107 -34.48 -78.14 -28.91
CA LEU A 107 -34.13 -77.82 -30.29
C LEU A 107 -32.62 -77.63 -30.47
N ASN A 108 -32.15 -77.76 -31.71
CA ASN A 108 -30.81 -77.34 -32.12
C ASN A 108 -30.93 -76.02 -32.89
N CYS A 109 -30.45 -74.93 -32.27
CA CYS A 109 -30.57 -73.56 -32.78
C CYS A 109 -29.72 -73.26 -34.02
N MET A 110 -28.82 -74.16 -34.41
CA MET A 110 -27.98 -74.01 -35.62
C MET A 110 -28.74 -74.28 -36.93
N ARG A 111 -29.92 -74.92 -36.85
CA ARG A 111 -30.73 -75.22 -38.04
C ARG A 111 -31.52 -73.97 -38.45
N LYS A 112 -31.59 -73.66 -39.75
CA LYS A 112 -32.41 -72.54 -40.27
C LYS A 112 -33.90 -72.63 -39.94
N SER A 113 -34.40 -73.83 -39.62
CA SER A 113 -35.80 -74.11 -39.30
C SER A 113 -36.07 -74.18 -37.79
N THR A 114 -35.65 -73.18 -37.01
CA THR A 114 -36.00 -73.09 -35.58
C THR A 114 -37.42 -72.56 -35.39
N LYS A 115 -38.21 -73.21 -34.53
CA LYS A 115 -39.51 -72.68 -34.11
C LYS A 115 -39.32 -71.67 -32.97
N PRO A 116 -39.74 -70.39 -33.13
CA PRO A 116 -39.71 -69.43 -32.03
C PRO A 116 -40.70 -69.82 -30.93
N TRP A 117 -40.43 -69.38 -29.70
CA TRP A 117 -41.32 -69.66 -28.58
C TRP A 117 -42.55 -68.74 -28.63
N ASN A 118 -43.65 -69.27 -29.16
CA ASN A 118 -44.92 -68.53 -29.29
C ASN A 118 -45.48 -68.02 -27.95
N GLY A 119 -45.18 -68.71 -26.85
CA GLY A 119 -45.57 -68.31 -25.49
C GLY A 119 -44.67 -67.22 -24.88
N GLY A 120 -43.56 -66.88 -25.53
CA GLY A 120 -42.52 -66.02 -24.96
C GLY A 120 -42.99 -64.60 -24.69
N ARG A 121 -43.81 -64.02 -25.57
CA ARG A 121 -44.37 -62.68 -25.34
C ARG A 121 -45.26 -62.65 -24.09
N SER A 122 -46.13 -63.64 -23.93
CA SER A 122 -47.00 -63.72 -22.76
C SER A 122 -46.24 -63.93 -21.44
N MET A 123 -45.14 -64.69 -21.46
CA MET A 123 -44.28 -64.82 -20.27
C MET A 123 -43.50 -63.54 -19.99
N LEU A 124 -42.98 -62.88 -21.03
CA LEU A 124 -42.24 -61.63 -20.90
C LEU A 124 -43.10 -60.52 -20.28
N GLU A 125 -44.36 -60.40 -20.69
CA GLU A 125 -45.32 -59.47 -20.07
C GLU A 125 -45.55 -59.76 -18.57
N THR A 126 -45.60 -61.03 -18.18
CA THR A 126 -45.71 -61.44 -16.77
C THR A 126 -44.46 -61.05 -15.98
N ILE A 127 -43.27 -61.19 -16.58
CA ILE A 127 -41.98 -60.83 -15.97
C ILE A 127 -41.84 -59.30 -15.85
N LYS A 128 -42.19 -58.55 -16.90
CA LYS A 128 -42.13 -57.07 -16.91
C LYS A 128 -43.03 -56.42 -15.86
N LYS A 129 -44.23 -56.98 -15.65
CA LYS A 129 -45.14 -56.56 -14.56
C LYS A 129 -44.71 -57.08 -13.18
N GLY A 130 -43.59 -57.79 -13.11
CA GLY A 130 -42.96 -58.24 -11.89
C GLY A 130 -42.37 -57.07 -11.11
N HIS A 131 -42.72 -57.00 -9.83
CA HIS A 131 -42.12 -56.07 -8.88
C HIS A 131 -41.71 -56.90 -7.67
N ILE A 132 -40.43 -56.85 -7.32
CA ILE A 132 -39.90 -57.54 -6.15
C ILE A 132 -39.04 -56.60 -5.31
N THR A 133 -38.98 -56.88 -4.02
CA THR A 133 -37.98 -56.33 -3.12
C THR A 133 -37.05 -57.46 -2.71
N GLY A 134 -35.79 -57.33 -3.11
CA GLY A 134 -34.76 -58.34 -2.96
C GLY A 134 -33.57 -57.84 -2.13
N LEU A 135 -32.39 -58.36 -2.43
CA LEU A 135 -31.14 -58.00 -1.76
C LEU A 135 -30.54 -56.69 -2.31
N THR A 136 -30.80 -56.34 -3.58
CA THR A 136 -30.35 -55.06 -4.18
C THR A 136 -31.34 -53.91 -4.02
N GLY A 137 -32.42 -54.13 -3.24
CA GLY A 137 -33.53 -53.17 -3.13
C GLY A 137 -34.71 -53.54 -4.02
N VAL A 138 -35.25 -52.55 -4.73
CA VAL A 138 -36.37 -52.76 -5.64
C VAL A 138 -35.84 -53.16 -7.01
N MET A 139 -36.38 -54.24 -7.57
CA MET A 139 -36.11 -54.64 -8.94
C MET A 139 -37.42 -54.75 -9.72
N GLU A 140 -37.52 -53.98 -10.79
CA GLU A 140 -38.60 -53.99 -11.76
C GLU A 140 -38.05 -53.78 -13.16
N PHE A 141 -38.84 -54.11 -14.17
CA PHE A 141 -38.44 -53.93 -15.56
C PHE A 141 -39.41 -53.01 -16.28
N ARG A 142 -38.87 -51.98 -16.93
CA ARG A 142 -39.62 -51.13 -17.86
C ARG A 142 -39.94 -51.88 -19.15
N GLU A 143 -40.71 -51.24 -20.02
CA GLU A 143 -41.09 -51.82 -21.32
C GLU A 143 -39.90 -52.09 -22.25
N ASP A 144 -38.82 -51.34 -22.09
CA ASP A 144 -37.54 -51.55 -22.77
C ASP A 144 -36.66 -52.63 -22.11
N GLY A 145 -37.08 -53.19 -20.97
CA GLY A 145 -36.35 -54.18 -20.20
C GLY A 145 -35.29 -53.59 -19.25
N ALA A 146 -35.24 -52.27 -19.06
CA ALA A 146 -34.31 -51.64 -18.13
C ALA A 146 -34.84 -51.64 -16.69
N ASN A 147 -33.94 -51.80 -15.71
CA ASN A 147 -34.24 -51.55 -14.30
C ASN A 147 -33.93 -50.08 -13.96
N PRO A 148 -34.92 -49.25 -13.62
CA PRO A 148 -34.70 -47.83 -13.36
C PRO A 148 -34.26 -47.50 -11.94
N TYR A 149 -34.29 -48.48 -11.03
CA TYR A 149 -34.12 -48.23 -9.61
C TYR A 149 -32.66 -48.29 -9.19
N VAL A 150 -32.18 -47.22 -8.57
CA VAL A 150 -30.86 -47.15 -7.93
C VAL A 150 -30.90 -46.11 -6.80
N GLN A 151 -30.22 -46.42 -5.70
CA GLN A 151 -30.16 -45.56 -4.52
C GLN A 151 -28.75 -45.54 -3.93
N PHE A 152 -28.16 -44.35 -3.86
CA PHE A 152 -26.84 -44.10 -3.30
C PHE A 152 -26.93 -43.34 -1.99
N GLU A 153 -25.98 -43.56 -1.08
CA GLU A 153 -25.69 -42.67 0.04
C GLU A 153 -24.37 -41.93 -0.17
N ILE A 154 -24.34 -40.67 0.24
CA ILE A 154 -23.18 -39.79 0.15
C ILE A 154 -22.65 -39.59 1.57
N LEU A 155 -21.52 -40.20 1.85
CA LEU A 155 -20.80 -40.13 3.11
C LEU A 155 -19.67 -39.13 2.94
N GLY A 156 -19.57 -38.15 3.83
CA GLY A 156 -18.49 -37.18 3.84
C GLY A 156 -17.81 -37.14 5.20
N THR A 157 -16.51 -36.94 5.17
CA THR A 157 -15.72 -36.70 6.37
C THR A 157 -15.71 -35.22 6.69
N SER A 158 -15.98 -34.83 7.93
CA SER A 158 -15.60 -33.48 8.38
C SER A 158 -14.10 -33.47 8.63
N TYR A 159 -13.32 -32.89 7.70
CA TYR A 159 -11.89 -32.72 7.88
C TYR A 159 -11.61 -31.42 8.63
N SER A 160 -10.97 -31.53 9.80
CA SER A 160 -10.34 -30.41 10.51
C SER A 160 -9.11 -30.98 11.22
N GLU A 161 -7.97 -30.29 11.19
CA GLU A 161 -6.75 -30.76 11.88
C GLU A 161 -6.95 -30.94 13.40
N THR A 162 -8.02 -30.39 13.98
CA THR A 162 -8.33 -30.44 15.42
C THR A 162 -9.44 -31.43 15.82
N PHE A 163 -10.30 -31.82 14.88
CA PHE A 163 -11.41 -32.74 15.13
C PHE A 163 -11.16 -34.05 14.40
N GLY A 164 -11.26 -35.18 15.10
CA GLY A 164 -11.10 -36.51 14.52
C GLY A 164 -11.97 -36.71 13.26
N LYS A 165 -11.49 -37.54 12.34
CA LYS A 165 -12.17 -37.86 11.08
C LYS A 165 -13.45 -38.66 11.36
N ASP A 166 -14.55 -37.95 11.60
CA ASP A 166 -15.88 -38.54 11.76
C ASP A 166 -16.54 -38.68 10.38
N VAL A 167 -17.00 -39.90 10.06
CA VAL A 167 -17.70 -40.19 8.81
C VAL A 167 -19.18 -39.89 9.02
N ARG A 168 -19.71 -38.91 8.30
CA ARG A 168 -21.11 -38.52 8.40
C ARG A 168 -21.81 -38.65 7.06
N ARG A 169 -23.04 -39.14 7.08
CA ARG A 169 -23.91 -39.12 5.91
C ARG A 169 -24.36 -37.69 5.63
N LEU A 170 -23.92 -37.13 4.51
CA LEU A 170 -24.22 -35.76 4.08
C LEU A 170 -25.54 -35.67 3.33
N ALA A 171 -25.77 -36.64 2.44
CA ALA A 171 -26.95 -36.70 1.59
C ALA A 171 -27.21 -38.13 1.11
N THR A 172 -28.35 -38.35 0.49
CA THR A 172 -28.69 -39.56 -0.27
C THR A 172 -29.12 -39.17 -1.67
N TRP A 173 -28.90 -40.04 -2.65
CA TRP A 173 -29.39 -39.84 -4.00
C TRP A 173 -30.27 -41.03 -4.40
N ASP A 174 -31.48 -40.76 -4.87
CA ASP A 174 -32.40 -41.78 -5.38
C ASP A 174 -32.82 -41.47 -6.82
N SER A 175 -33.25 -42.50 -7.55
CA SER A 175 -33.69 -42.37 -8.95
C SER A 175 -35.00 -41.59 -9.13
N GLU A 176 -35.77 -41.36 -8.06
CA GLU A 176 -37.10 -40.72 -8.12
C GLU A 176 -37.08 -39.22 -7.80
N LYS A 177 -36.36 -38.83 -6.73
CA LYS A 177 -36.29 -37.49 -6.16
C LYS A 177 -34.92 -36.84 -6.40
N GLY A 178 -33.93 -37.61 -6.85
CA GLY A 178 -32.58 -37.13 -7.09
C GLY A 178 -31.83 -36.91 -5.77
N LEU A 179 -31.15 -35.77 -5.63
CA LEU A 179 -30.38 -35.46 -4.42
C LEU A 179 -31.30 -35.06 -3.26
N ASN A 180 -31.25 -35.83 -2.18
CA ASN A 180 -31.92 -35.53 -0.92
C ASN A 180 -30.87 -35.25 0.17
N GLY A 181 -30.68 -33.97 0.49
CA GLY A 181 -29.70 -33.48 1.46
C GLY A 181 -29.00 -32.21 0.98
N SER A 182 -27.98 -31.77 1.71
CA SER A 182 -27.14 -30.64 1.30
C SER A 182 -25.68 -31.05 1.31
N LEU A 183 -25.02 -30.85 0.17
CA LEU A 183 -23.57 -30.97 0.04
C LEU A 183 -22.87 -29.62 0.27
N GLN A 184 -23.60 -28.57 0.67
CA GLN A 184 -22.98 -27.30 1.02
C GLN A 184 -22.12 -27.47 2.26
N GLU A 185 -20.84 -27.55 2.00
CA GLU A 185 -19.79 -27.38 2.97
C GLU A 185 -19.89 -25.95 3.48
N ARG A 186 -19.83 -25.75 4.80
CA ARG A 186 -19.24 -24.51 5.31
C ARG A 186 -17.91 -24.41 4.60
N ARG A 187 -17.74 -23.37 3.75
CA ARG A 187 -16.45 -23.10 3.07
C ARG A 187 -15.36 -23.41 4.08
N LEU A 188 -14.35 -24.18 3.66
CA LEU A 188 -13.08 -24.22 4.39
C LEU A 188 -12.84 -22.81 4.91
N GLY A 189 -12.63 -22.70 6.23
CA GLY A 189 -12.53 -21.42 6.90
C GLY A 189 -11.62 -20.48 6.12
N ASN A 190 -11.82 -19.18 6.27
CA ASN A 190 -11.05 -18.11 5.62
C ASN A 190 -9.54 -18.09 6.04
N ASP A 191 -8.95 -19.26 6.24
CA ASP A 191 -7.76 -19.56 7.01
C ASP A 191 -6.89 -20.50 6.16
N LEU A 192 -5.69 -20.04 5.81
CA LEU A 192 -4.66 -20.75 5.05
C LEU A 192 -3.79 -21.64 5.97
N GLN A 193 -4.43 -22.28 6.97
CA GLN A 193 -3.74 -23.06 7.99
C GLN A 193 -2.97 -24.23 7.38
N GLY A 194 -1.71 -24.40 7.78
CA GLY A 194 -0.87 -25.52 7.37
C GLY A 194 -0.15 -25.36 6.02
N LEU A 195 -0.43 -24.31 5.25
CA LEU A 195 0.29 -23.97 4.01
C LEU A 195 1.59 -23.22 4.31
N THR A 196 2.65 -23.49 3.51
CA THR A 196 3.91 -22.73 3.56
C THR A 196 4.10 -22.02 2.22
N LEU A 197 4.06 -20.68 2.24
CA LEU A 197 4.15 -19.86 1.03
C LEU A 197 5.59 -19.37 0.80
N LYS A 198 6.07 -19.47 -0.43
CA LYS A 198 7.36 -18.92 -0.85
C LYS A 198 7.21 -17.45 -1.21
N VAL A 199 7.85 -16.58 -0.44
CA VAL A 199 7.74 -15.13 -0.58
C VAL A 199 9.05 -14.56 -1.12
N VAL A 200 9.02 -14.04 -2.36
CA VAL A 200 10.16 -13.31 -2.93
C VAL A 200 10.12 -11.86 -2.49
N THR A 201 11.29 -11.28 -2.22
CA THR A 201 11.43 -9.89 -1.82
C THR A 201 12.63 -9.19 -2.46
N VAL A 202 12.65 -7.87 -2.38
CA VAL A 202 13.78 -6.99 -2.72
C VAL A 202 14.08 -6.15 -1.49
N LEU A 203 15.38 -6.00 -1.19
CA LEU A 203 15.86 -5.17 -0.10
C LEU A 203 15.65 -3.70 -0.44
N GLU A 204 14.76 -3.06 0.29
CA GLU A 204 14.47 -1.63 0.18
C GLU A 204 14.15 -1.11 1.58
N GLU A 205 14.97 -0.20 2.09
CA GLU A 205 14.77 0.36 3.42
C GLU A 205 13.69 1.44 3.38
N PRO A 206 12.70 1.46 4.30
CA PRO A 206 12.53 0.61 5.49
C PRO A 206 11.52 -0.56 5.33
N PHE A 207 11.14 -0.90 4.11
CA PHE A 207 10.15 -1.96 3.84
C PHE A 207 10.69 -3.35 4.16
N VAL A 208 11.90 -3.66 3.69
CA VAL A 208 12.58 -4.94 3.87
C VAL A 208 14.08 -4.69 4.03
N MET A 209 14.57 -4.98 5.21
CA MET A 209 15.96 -4.80 5.63
C MET A 209 16.49 -6.10 6.22
N VAL A 210 17.79 -6.32 6.14
CA VAL A 210 18.42 -7.45 6.83
C VAL A 210 18.42 -7.15 8.33
N ALA A 211 17.90 -8.09 9.12
CA ALA A 211 17.97 -7.98 10.57
C ALA A 211 19.40 -8.31 11.02
N GLU A 212 19.92 -7.59 12.01
CA GLU A 212 21.19 -7.95 12.63
C GLU A 212 21.00 -9.28 13.38
N ASN A 213 21.94 -10.21 13.20
CA ASN A 213 21.86 -11.54 13.80
C ASN A 213 21.91 -11.44 15.33
N ILE A 214 20.75 -11.41 15.97
CA ILE A 214 20.64 -11.60 17.42
C ILE A 214 20.67 -13.11 17.66
N LEU A 215 21.67 -13.54 18.43
CA LEU A 215 21.88 -14.92 18.84
C LEU A 215 20.56 -15.53 19.38
N GLY A 216 19.94 -16.44 18.62
CA GLY A 216 18.77 -17.22 19.05
C GLY A 216 17.41 -16.89 18.41
N GLN A 217 17.29 -15.94 17.48
CA GLN A 217 16.05 -15.76 16.69
C GLN A 217 16.29 -15.95 15.18
N PRO A 218 15.45 -16.75 14.47
CA PRO A 218 15.62 -17.06 13.05
C PRO A 218 15.12 -15.95 12.09
N LYS A 219 14.88 -14.72 12.57
CA LYS A 219 14.33 -13.66 11.72
C LYS A 219 15.46 -12.97 10.94
N ARG A 220 15.66 -13.41 9.70
CA ARG A 220 16.68 -12.86 8.77
C ARG A 220 16.35 -11.44 8.26
N TYR A 221 15.07 -11.07 8.26
CA TYR A 221 14.60 -9.80 7.70
C TYR A 221 13.70 -9.04 8.70
N LYS A 222 13.73 -7.71 8.62
CA LYS A 222 12.90 -6.76 9.38
C LYS A 222 12.43 -5.63 8.45
N GLY A 223 11.30 -5.01 8.73
CA GLY A 223 10.81 -3.86 7.94
C GLY A 223 9.29 -3.80 7.91
N PHE A 224 8.74 -2.74 7.32
CA PHE A 224 7.29 -2.54 7.26
C PHE A 224 6.56 -3.65 6.51
N SER A 225 7.04 -4.03 5.33
CA SER A 225 6.45 -5.14 4.56
C SER A 225 6.54 -6.48 5.28
N ILE A 226 7.60 -6.69 6.07
CA ILE A 226 7.75 -7.90 6.89
C ILE A 226 6.70 -7.94 8.00
N ASP A 227 6.47 -6.82 8.69
CA ASP A 227 5.45 -6.74 9.72
C ASP A 227 4.03 -6.92 9.14
N VAL A 228 3.77 -6.42 7.92
CA VAL A 228 2.51 -6.66 7.20
C VAL A 228 2.35 -8.15 6.88
N LEU A 229 3.40 -8.80 6.38
CA LEU A 229 3.38 -10.24 6.09
C LEU A 229 3.13 -11.06 7.37
N ASP A 230 3.74 -10.68 8.49
CA ASP A 230 3.52 -11.32 9.80
C ASP A 230 2.08 -11.18 10.28
N ALA A 231 1.50 -9.99 10.14
CA ALA A 231 0.11 -9.75 10.51
C ALA A 231 -0.83 -10.61 9.65
N LEU A 232 -0.58 -10.69 8.34
CA LEU A 232 -1.34 -11.55 7.43
C LEU A 232 -1.17 -13.03 7.77
N ALA A 233 0.05 -13.48 8.04
CA ALA A 233 0.36 -14.86 8.43
C ALA A 233 -0.34 -15.25 9.73
N LYS A 234 -0.38 -14.35 10.72
CA LYS A 234 -1.08 -14.57 11.98
C LYS A 234 -2.60 -14.62 11.80
N ASN A 235 -3.17 -13.73 10.98
CA ASN A 235 -4.62 -13.64 10.80
C ASN A 235 -5.17 -14.76 9.91
N LEU A 236 -4.39 -15.22 8.92
CA LEU A 236 -4.77 -16.29 8.00
C LEU A 236 -4.23 -17.66 8.42
N GLY A 237 -3.25 -17.75 9.33
CA GLY A 237 -2.70 -19.00 9.83
C GLY A 237 -1.70 -19.73 8.91
N PHE A 238 -1.17 -19.08 7.87
CA PHE A 238 -0.15 -19.68 7.00
C PHE A 238 1.28 -19.51 7.55
N LYS A 239 2.18 -20.40 7.13
CA LYS A 239 3.62 -20.26 7.30
C LYS A 239 4.23 -19.69 6.02
N TYR A 240 5.39 -19.05 6.12
CA TYR A 240 6.04 -18.49 4.94
C TYR A 240 7.56 -18.60 5.02
N GLU A 241 8.20 -18.61 3.86
CA GLU A 241 9.65 -18.57 3.70
C GLU A 241 10.03 -17.39 2.81
N ILE A 242 10.89 -16.50 3.33
CA ILE A 242 11.31 -15.30 2.61
C ILE A 242 12.66 -15.53 1.94
N TYR A 243 12.74 -15.24 0.64
CA TYR A 243 14.00 -15.21 -0.09
C TYR A 243 14.11 -13.95 -0.94
N GLN A 244 15.34 -13.52 -1.21
CA GLN A 244 15.61 -12.32 -2.00
C GLN A 244 15.65 -12.69 -3.49
N ALA A 245 15.10 -11.81 -4.34
CA ALA A 245 15.23 -11.92 -5.80
C ALA A 245 16.73 -11.96 -6.18
N PRO A 246 17.18 -12.93 -7.01
CA PRO A 246 18.61 -13.12 -7.31
C PRO A 246 19.30 -11.91 -7.95
N ASP A 247 18.55 -11.13 -8.74
CA ASP A 247 19.03 -9.92 -9.41
C ASP A 247 18.82 -8.65 -8.58
N GLY A 248 18.15 -8.74 -7.42
CA GLY A 248 17.83 -7.61 -6.56
C GLY A 248 16.89 -6.57 -7.18
N LYS A 249 16.17 -6.91 -8.26
CA LYS A 249 15.31 -5.97 -8.99
C LYS A 249 13.82 -6.26 -8.74
N TYR A 250 12.99 -5.22 -8.84
CA TYR A 250 11.53 -5.36 -8.73
C TYR A 250 10.93 -6.15 -9.89
N GLY A 251 11.38 -5.87 -11.11
CA GLY A 251 10.90 -6.51 -12.33
C GLY A 251 10.47 -5.48 -13.37
N GLN A 252 11.03 -5.63 -14.57
CA GLN A 252 10.77 -4.85 -15.78
C GLN A 252 10.62 -5.80 -16.97
N GLN A 253 9.77 -5.43 -17.92
CA GLN A 253 9.65 -6.13 -19.17
C GLN A 253 10.90 -5.89 -20.04
N LEU A 254 11.56 -6.97 -20.44
CA LEU A 254 12.70 -6.97 -21.34
C LEU A 254 12.22 -6.93 -22.80
N GLN A 255 13.13 -6.62 -23.73
CA GLN A 255 12.82 -6.55 -25.17
C GLN A 255 12.29 -7.87 -25.77
N ASN A 256 12.61 -9.00 -25.14
CA ASN A 256 12.12 -10.33 -25.51
C ASN A 256 10.74 -10.67 -24.90
N SER A 257 10.03 -9.67 -24.35
CA SER A 257 8.75 -9.82 -23.63
C SER A 257 8.81 -10.66 -22.35
N SER A 258 10.00 -11.09 -21.91
CA SER A 258 10.18 -11.74 -20.60
C SER A 258 10.34 -10.71 -19.48
N TRP A 259 10.17 -11.15 -18.24
CA TRP A 259 10.29 -10.32 -17.06
C TRP A 259 11.41 -10.82 -16.15
N ASN A 260 12.16 -9.88 -15.57
CA ASN A 260 13.15 -10.15 -14.53
C ASN A 260 12.60 -9.80 -13.13
N GLY A 261 13.46 -9.83 -12.11
CA GLY A 261 13.11 -9.43 -10.76
C GLY A 261 12.07 -10.31 -10.08
N MET A 262 11.41 -9.75 -9.06
CA MET A 262 10.32 -10.40 -8.34
C MET A 262 9.15 -10.78 -9.26
N ILE A 263 8.83 -9.93 -10.25
CA ILE A 263 7.77 -10.22 -11.23
C ILE A 263 8.13 -11.46 -12.06
N GLY A 264 9.38 -11.57 -12.51
CA GLY A 264 9.87 -12.76 -13.23
C GLY A 264 9.81 -14.04 -12.39
N GLU A 265 10.11 -13.95 -11.09
CA GLU A 265 10.01 -15.09 -10.17
C GLU A 265 8.56 -15.58 -9.97
N LEU A 266 7.58 -14.66 -9.96
CA LEU A 266 6.15 -15.01 -9.91
C LEU A 266 5.67 -15.63 -11.24
N ILE A 267 6.07 -15.08 -12.38
CA ILE A 267 5.69 -15.61 -13.71
C ILE A 267 6.26 -17.03 -13.90
N ASN A 268 7.51 -17.24 -13.48
CA ASN A 268 8.16 -18.54 -13.53
C ASN A 268 7.71 -19.50 -12.41
N LYS A 269 6.76 -19.08 -11.55
CA LYS A 269 6.20 -19.86 -10.44
C LYS A 269 7.26 -20.39 -9.45
N ARG A 270 8.33 -19.63 -9.25
CA ARG A 270 9.36 -19.93 -8.25
C ARG A 270 8.99 -19.40 -6.87
N ALA A 271 8.27 -18.28 -6.84
CA ALA A 271 7.60 -17.73 -5.67
C ALA A 271 6.08 -17.77 -5.80
N ASP A 272 5.38 -17.85 -4.67
CA ASP A 272 3.93 -17.78 -4.59
C ASP A 272 3.45 -16.33 -4.40
N LEU A 273 4.23 -15.53 -3.66
CA LEU A 273 3.95 -14.14 -3.33
C LEU A 273 5.21 -13.29 -3.51
N ALA A 274 5.03 -12.01 -3.87
CA ALA A 274 6.08 -11.01 -3.79
C ALA A 274 5.64 -9.86 -2.90
N ILE A 275 6.48 -9.53 -1.91
CA ILE A 275 6.23 -8.43 -0.98
C ILE A 275 7.49 -7.59 -0.78
N SER A 276 7.38 -6.30 -1.04
CA SER A 276 8.37 -5.24 -0.82
C SER A 276 7.66 -3.90 -1.15
N ALA A 277 8.39 -2.83 -1.39
CA ALA A 277 7.90 -1.57 -1.95
C ALA A 277 7.50 -1.69 -3.44
N ILE A 278 6.70 -2.70 -3.79
CA ILE A 278 6.31 -2.97 -5.17
C ILE A 278 5.09 -2.14 -5.59
N THR A 279 5.33 -1.16 -6.46
CA THR A 279 4.25 -0.31 -7.00
C THR A 279 3.37 -1.09 -7.97
N ILE A 280 2.05 -0.93 -7.82
CA ILE A 280 1.05 -1.43 -8.77
C ILE A 280 1.13 -0.59 -10.05
N THR A 281 1.40 -1.23 -11.19
CA THR A 281 1.40 -0.59 -12.51
C THR A 281 0.60 -1.44 -13.51
N PRO A 282 -0.04 -0.82 -14.53
CA PRO A 282 -0.81 -1.55 -15.52
C PRO A 282 -0.02 -2.64 -16.25
N GLU A 283 1.28 -2.39 -16.50
CA GLU A 283 2.16 -3.33 -17.18
C GLU A 283 2.40 -4.59 -16.32
N ARG A 284 2.56 -4.41 -15.01
CA ARG A 284 2.73 -5.54 -14.07
C ARG A 284 1.42 -6.27 -13.84
N GLU A 285 0.30 -5.56 -13.70
CA GLU A 285 -1.04 -6.16 -13.54
C GLU A 285 -1.43 -7.03 -14.75
N SER A 286 -0.85 -6.80 -15.92
CA SER A 286 -1.11 -7.62 -17.10
C SER A 286 -0.49 -9.02 -17.04
N VAL A 287 0.47 -9.25 -16.15
CA VAL A 287 1.24 -10.51 -16.05
C VAL A 287 1.20 -11.16 -14.66
N VAL A 288 0.85 -10.41 -13.62
CA VAL A 288 0.66 -10.88 -12.24
C VAL A 288 -0.57 -10.18 -11.66
N ASP A 289 -1.18 -10.77 -10.64
CA ASP A 289 -2.32 -10.15 -9.96
C ASP A 289 -1.86 -9.47 -8.69
N PHE A 290 -2.32 -8.24 -8.43
CA PHE A 290 -2.06 -7.58 -7.17
C PHE A 290 -3.23 -7.72 -6.19
N SER A 291 -2.89 -7.73 -4.90
CA SER A 291 -3.85 -7.49 -3.82
C SER A 291 -4.33 -6.05 -3.83
N LYS A 292 -5.35 -5.75 -3.01
CA LYS A 292 -5.62 -4.36 -2.61
C LYS A 292 -4.37 -3.73 -2.00
N ARG A 293 -4.22 -2.42 -2.22
CA ARG A 293 -3.09 -1.64 -1.73
C ARG A 293 -3.07 -1.62 -0.20
N TYR A 294 -1.90 -1.82 0.38
CA TYR A 294 -1.66 -1.72 1.82
C TYR A 294 -0.97 -0.39 2.18
N MET A 295 -0.51 0.38 1.20
CA MET A 295 0.04 1.72 1.44
C MET A 295 -0.09 2.56 0.16
N ASP A 296 -0.36 3.84 0.30
CA ASP A 296 -0.36 4.77 -0.84
C ASP A 296 1.08 5.14 -1.22
N TYR A 297 1.32 5.21 -2.53
CA TYR A 297 2.62 5.52 -3.11
C TYR A 297 2.61 6.93 -3.66
N SER A 298 3.64 7.74 -3.40
CA SER A 298 3.81 9.07 -4.03
C SER A 298 5.28 9.35 -4.31
N VAL A 299 5.55 10.23 -5.28
CA VAL A 299 6.92 10.66 -5.58
C VAL A 299 7.22 11.94 -4.82
N GLY A 300 8.28 11.91 -4.02
CA GLY A 300 8.81 13.06 -3.29
C GLY A 300 10.08 13.62 -3.92
N ILE A 301 10.43 14.83 -3.51
CA ILE A 301 11.70 15.48 -3.86
C ILE A 301 12.55 15.53 -2.59
N LEU A 302 13.72 14.91 -2.62
CA LEU A 302 14.72 15.00 -1.57
C LEU A 302 15.78 16.02 -1.97
N ILE A 303 15.95 17.05 -1.15
CA ILE A 303 16.98 18.08 -1.33
C ILE A 303 17.77 18.29 -0.04
N LYS A 304 19.00 18.81 -0.17
CA LYS A 304 19.72 19.34 0.99
C LYS A 304 18.93 20.50 1.60
N LYS A 305 18.82 20.53 2.93
CA LYS A 305 18.23 21.62 3.68
C LYS A 305 19.04 22.90 3.39
N PRO A 306 18.41 24.02 3.00
CA PRO A 306 19.16 25.23 2.71
C PRO A 306 19.81 25.76 3.98
N GLU A 307 21.06 26.18 3.85
CA GLU A 307 21.77 26.87 4.92
C GLU A 307 21.22 28.30 5.04
N GLU A 308 21.09 28.80 6.28
CA GLU A 308 20.70 30.17 6.55
C GLU A 308 21.71 31.13 5.90
N LYS A 309 21.32 31.79 4.79
CA LYS A 309 22.16 32.81 4.17
C LYS A 309 22.31 33.98 5.14
N ILE A 310 23.54 34.19 5.62
CA ILE A 310 23.86 35.29 6.54
C ILE A 310 23.78 36.60 5.76
N ASN A 311 22.70 37.35 5.97
CA ASN A 311 22.60 38.71 5.45
C ASN A 311 23.16 39.70 6.48
N ILE A 312 24.37 40.20 6.21
CA ILE A 312 25.10 41.14 7.08
C ILE A 312 24.34 42.48 7.22
N PHE A 313 23.45 42.78 6.26
CA PHE A 313 22.63 43.99 6.21
C PHE A 313 21.16 43.74 6.62
N SER A 314 20.87 42.67 7.35
CA SER A 314 19.53 42.34 7.85
C SER A 314 18.85 43.48 8.64
N LEU A 315 19.63 44.36 9.27
CA LEU A 315 19.12 45.55 9.98
C LEU A 315 18.50 46.62 9.06
N PHE A 316 18.83 46.65 7.77
CA PHE A 316 18.20 47.57 6.82
C PHE A 316 16.92 47.00 6.20
N ALA A 317 16.72 45.68 6.28
CA ALA A 317 15.57 44.97 5.72
C ALA A 317 14.19 45.38 6.28
N PRO A 318 14.01 45.92 7.51
CA PRO A 318 12.70 46.31 8.04
C PRO A 318 11.99 47.41 7.25
N PHE A 319 12.72 48.18 6.44
CA PHE A 319 12.19 49.19 5.54
C PHE A 319 12.72 49.00 4.12
N ASP A 320 11.85 49.24 3.14
CA ASP A 320 12.27 49.29 1.74
C ASP A 320 13.29 50.42 1.52
N PHE A 321 14.22 50.20 0.60
CA PHE A 321 15.24 51.18 0.24
C PHE A 321 14.64 52.54 -0.18
N ALA A 322 13.44 52.54 -0.76
CA ALA A 322 12.71 53.77 -1.10
C ALA A 322 12.34 54.60 0.13
N VAL A 323 11.94 53.97 1.24
CA VAL A 323 11.61 54.66 2.50
C VAL A 323 12.86 55.29 3.11
N TRP A 324 13.98 54.56 3.08
CA TRP A 324 15.29 55.09 3.49
C TRP A 324 15.69 56.33 2.70
N ALA A 325 15.50 56.30 1.38
CA ALA A 325 15.76 57.46 0.51
C ALA A 325 14.84 58.65 0.84
N CYS A 326 13.56 58.41 1.11
CA CYS A 326 12.61 59.45 1.52
C CYS A 326 12.99 60.09 2.86
N ILE A 327 13.43 59.30 3.85
CA ILE A 327 13.90 59.82 5.15
C ILE A 327 15.15 60.68 4.94
N ALA A 328 16.11 60.18 4.16
CA ALA A 328 17.35 60.92 3.85
C ALA A 328 17.07 62.26 3.14
N ALA A 329 16.04 62.32 2.28
CA ALA A 329 15.61 63.55 1.62
C ALA A 329 14.80 64.49 2.54
N ALA A 330 14.03 63.95 3.49
CA ALA A 330 13.21 64.76 4.40
C ALA A 330 14.07 65.59 5.38
N ILE A 331 15.20 65.04 5.86
CA ILE A 331 16.12 65.72 6.79
C ILE A 331 16.61 67.08 6.26
N PRO A 332 17.19 67.20 5.05
CA PRO A 332 17.60 68.49 4.51
C PRO A 332 16.41 69.41 4.18
N ILE A 333 15.26 68.88 3.75
CA ILE A 333 14.05 69.69 3.48
C ILE A 333 13.58 70.40 4.75
N VAL A 334 13.45 69.66 5.86
CA VAL A 334 13.04 70.22 7.15
C VAL A 334 14.15 71.12 7.73
N GLY A 335 15.42 70.78 7.53
CA GLY A 335 16.56 71.62 7.90
C GLY A 335 16.57 72.98 7.20
N VAL A 336 16.28 73.01 5.89
CA VAL A 336 16.13 74.24 5.10
C VAL A 336 14.94 75.06 5.60
N LEU A 337 13.80 74.42 5.90
CA LEU A 337 12.62 75.10 6.43
C LEU A 337 12.92 75.77 7.78
N ILE A 338 13.59 75.07 8.70
CA ILE A 338 14.00 75.63 10.00
C ILE A 338 15.02 76.76 9.81
N PHE A 339 15.96 76.62 8.88
CA PHE A 339 16.91 77.69 8.54
C PHE A 339 16.19 78.96 8.05
N VAL A 340 15.22 78.84 7.14
CA VAL A 340 14.42 79.96 6.64
C VAL A 340 13.62 80.62 7.77
N LEU A 341 12.97 79.83 8.63
CA LEU A 341 12.20 80.33 9.77
C LEU A 341 13.09 81.04 10.81
N ASN A 342 14.31 80.55 11.04
CA ASN A 342 15.32 81.21 11.87
C ASN A 342 15.77 82.54 11.27
N ARG A 343 15.98 82.61 9.95
CA ARG A 343 16.36 83.85 9.25
C ARG A 343 15.26 84.90 9.29
N ILE A 344 14.00 84.51 9.06
CA ILE A 344 12.85 85.42 9.15
C ILE A 344 12.70 85.99 10.57
N GLN A 345 12.94 85.17 11.59
CA GLN A 345 12.88 85.62 12.98
C GLN A 345 14.05 86.52 13.37
N ALA A 346 15.26 86.24 12.88
CA ALA A 346 16.41 87.13 13.06
C ALA A 346 16.16 88.52 12.45
N ILE A 347 15.52 88.58 11.28
CA ILE A 347 15.12 89.85 10.64
C ILE A 347 14.05 90.57 11.46
N ARG A 348 13.02 89.87 11.97
CA ARG A 348 12.00 90.47 12.84
C ARG A 348 12.56 90.96 14.17
N ALA A 349 13.55 90.25 14.73
CA ALA A 349 14.21 90.61 15.98
C ALA A 349 15.18 91.79 15.83
N GLN A 350 15.72 92.08 14.64
CA GLN A 350 16.48 93.32 14.40
C GLN A 350 15.61 94.57 14.45
N ASN A 351 14.30 94.45 14.15
CA ASN A 351 13.35 95.57 14.18
C ASN A 351 12.80 95.88 15.59
N ALA A 352 13.04 95.02 16.58
CA ALA A 352 12.65 95.21 17.97
C ALA A 352 13.91 95.16 18.83
N SER A 353 14.27 96.24 19.52
CA SER A 353 15.48 96.38 20.34
C SER A 353 15.55 95.40 21.53
N GLN A 354 15.79 94.12 21.25
CA GLN A 354 16.00 93.03 22.20
C GLN A 354 17.31 92.28 21.88
N PRO A 355 18.01 91.71 22.88
CA PRO A 355 19.27 91.03 22.66
C PRO A 355 19.07 89.79 21.79
N SER A 356 20.01 89.58 20.87
CA SER A 356 19.99 88.48 19.89
C SER A 356 19.99 87.11 20.58
N PRO A 357 19.09 86.18 20.22
CA PRO A 357 19.29 84.78 20.60
C PRO A 357 20.47 84.20 19.83
N SER A 358 21.35 83.55 20.59
CA SER A 358 22.63 82.97 20.23
C SER A 358 22.55 81.78 19.27
N ALA A 359 23.47 81.78 18.29
CA ALA A 359 24.33 80.67 17.89
C ALA A 359 23.83 79.46 17.04
N SER A 360 22.71 79.52 16.32
CA SER A 360 22.40 78.45 15.33
C SER A 360 21.82 78.93 13.99
N SER A 361 22.38 80.00 13.41
CA SER A 361 21.88 80.58 12.14
C SER A 361 22.51 80.01 10.87
N THR A 362 23.35 78.98 10.98
CA THR A 362 23.96 78.32 9.80
C THR A 362 23.09 77.14 9.34
N LEU A 363 23.04 76.92 8.02
CA LEU A 363 22.26 75.83 7.42
C LEU A 363 22.71 74.46 7.95
N HIS A 364 24.02 74.29 8.16
CA HIS A 364 24.61 73.07 8.72
C HIS A 364 24.10 72.79 10.15
N SER A 365 24.11 73.80 11.03
CA SER A 365 23.57 73.64 12.38
C SER A 365 22.08 73.31 12.38
N ALA A 366 21.29 73.88 11.46
CA ALA A 366 19.87 73.56 11.34
C ALA A 366 19.64 72.10 10.90
N ILE A 367 20.39 71.62 9.91
CA ILE A 367 20.34 70.22 9.46
C ILE A 367 20.80 69.27 10.59
N TRP A 368 21.85 69.63 11.33
CA TRP A 368 22.36 68.84 12.45
C TRP A 368 21.33 68.71 13.59
N VAL A 369 20.58 69.78 13.90
CA VAL A 369 19.50 69.73 14.88
C VAL A 369 18.36 68.80 14.43
N VAL A 370 17.99 68.84 13.15
CA VAL A 370 16.96 67.96 12.58
C VAL A 370 17.41 66.49 12.62
N TYR A 371 18.67 66.23 12.28
CA TYR A 371 19.28 64.90 12.38
C TYR A 371 19.38 64.41 13.83
N GLY A 372 19.83 65.25 14.77
CA GLY A 372 19.90 64.90 16.20
C GLY A 372 18.53 64.60 16.81
N ALA A 373 17.49 65.33 16.38
CA ALA A 373 16.10 65.02 16.75
C ALA A 373 15.62 63.68 16.16
N PHE A 374 16.05 63.33 14.94
CA PHE A 374 15.75 62.03 14.31
C PHE A 374 16.37 60.85 15.06
N VAL A 375 17.61 61.00 15.55
CA VAL A 375 18.32 59.96 16.33
C VAL A 375 17.93 60.00 17.82
N GLN A 376 16.92 60.79 18.20
CA GLN A 376 16.41 60.92 19.58
C GLN A 376 17.42 61.45 20.61
N GLN A 377 18.49 62.12 20.18
CA GLN A 377 19.52 62.67 21.08
C GLN A 377 19.15 64.03 21.69
N GLY A 378 18.07 64.66 21.20
CA GLY A 378 17.65 66.00 21.64
C GLY A 378 18.62 67.10 21.18
N SER A 379 18.18 68.36 21.28
CA SER A 379 19.05 69.53 21.06
C SER A 379 18.75 70.56 22.15
N GLU A 380 19.79 71.18 22.70
CA GLU A 380 19.68 72.23 23.74
C GLU A 380 19.19 73.59 23.20
N SER A 381 18.86 73.68 21.91
CA SER A 381 18.43 74.94 21.29
C SER A 381 17.01 75.34 21.70
N THR A 382 16.87 76.47 22.40
CA THR A 382 15.57 77.02 22.83
C THR A 382 14.76 77.54 21.63
N VAL A 383 13.62 76.92 21.34
CA VAL A 383 12.73 77.33 20.24
C VAL A 383 11.76 78.44 20.70
N ASN A 384 12.02 79.68 20.28
CA ASN A 384 11.31 80.87 20.76
C ASN A 384 10.03 81.23 19.98
N SER A 385 9.78 80.65 18.80
CA SER A 385 8.64 80.99 17.94
C SER A 385 7.62 79.87 17.78
N VAL A 386 6.33 80.24 17.78
CA VAL A 386 5.20 79.33 17.57
C VAL A 386 5.33 78.56 16.25
N ALA A 387 5.74 79.22 15.16
CA ALA A 387 5.90 78.56 13.85
C ALA A 387 7.00 77.47 13.87
N MET A 388 8.11 77.72 14.58
CA MET A 388 9.15 76.72 14.75
C MET A 388 8.74 75.59 15.69
N ARG A 389 7.93 75.87 16.71
CA ARG A 389 7.36 74.82 17.57
C ARG A 389 6.42 73.90 16.80
N ILE A 390 5.66 74.42 15.83
CA ILE A 390 4.80 73.59 14.97
C ILE A 390 5.66 72.68 14.08
N VAL A 391 6.69 73.22 13.41
CA VAL A 391 7.59 72.43 12.56
C VAL A 391 8.39 71.41 13.36
N MET A 392 8.89 71.79 14.53
CA MET A 392 9.61 70.86 15.41
C MET A 392 8.68 69.81 16.00
N GLY A 393 7.45 70.18 16.38
CA GLY A 393 6.43 69.25 16.87
C GLY A 393 5.97 68.25 15.81
N SER A 394 5.80 68.69 14.56
CA SER A 394 5.48 67.79 13.45
C SER A 394 6.64 66.87 13.09
N TRP A 395 7.88 67.38 13.15
CA TRP A 395 9.09 66.55 12.99
C TRP A 395 9.19 65.51 14.11
N TRP A 396 9.02 65.88 15.37
CA TRP A 396 9.04 64.94 16.50
C TRP A 396 7.98 63.83 16.38
N LEU A 397 6.77 64.18 15.93
CA LEU A 397 5.73 63.18 15.67
C LEU A 397 6.14 62.22 14.55
N PHE A 398 6.69 62.76 13.45
CA PHE A 398 7.20 61.96 12.34
C PHE A 398 8.33 61.01 12.78
N THR A 399 9.33 61.51 13.50
CA THR A 399 10.46 60.71 13.97
C THR A 399 10.02 59.64 14.97
N LEU A 400 9.08 59.95 15.86
CA LEU A 400 8.50 58.99 16.80
C LEU A 400 7.82 57.84 16.07
N ILE A 401 7.00 58.13 15.05
CA ILE A 401 6.32 57.09 14.25
C ILE A 401 7.35 56.23 13.52
N VAL A 402 8.31 56.85 12.82
CA VAL A 402 9.33 56.12 12.05
C VAL A 402 10.19 55.22 12.95
N CYS A 403 10.68 55.72 14.08
CA CYS A 403 11.45 54.91 15.02
C CYS A 403 10.61 53.76 15.61
N SER A 404 9.36 54.03 15.99
CA SER A 404 8.46 53.01 16.52
C SER A 404 8.17 51.92 15.49
N SER A 405 7.86 52.30 14.25
CA SER A 405 7.65 51.35 13.15
C SER A 405 8.90 50.53 12.82
N TYR A 406 10.08 51.15 12.85
CA TYR A 406 11.34 50.42 12.66
C TYR A 406 11.55 49.38 13.77
N THR A 407 11.36 49.76 15.04
CA THR A 407 11.50 48.82 16.16
C THR A 407 10.50 47.67 16.11
N ALA A 408 9.25 47.94 15.72
CA ALA A 408 8.21 46.94 15.56
C ALA A 408 8.53 45.94 14.43
N ASN A 409 8.92 46.45 13.25
CA ASN A 409 9.24 45.60 12.10
C ASN A 409 10.54 44.81 12.32
N LEU A 410 11.55 45.41 12.95
CA LEU A 410 12.78 44.71 13.32
C LEU A 410 12.49 43.56 14.30
N ALA A 411 11.66 43.80 15.32
CA ALA A 411 11.25 42.74 16.25
C ALA A 411 10.51 41.60 15.53
N ALA A 412 9.60 41.93 14.60
CA ALA A 412 8.89 40.93 13.79
C ALA A 412 9.83 40.16 12.84
N PHE A 413 10.82 40.83 12.27
CA PHE A 413 11.80 40.21 11.38
C PHE A 413 12.73 39.25 12.13
N LEU A 414 13.11 39.60 13.36
CA LEU A 414 13.98 38.77 14.20
C LEU A 414 13.25 37.55 14.80
N THR A 415 11.94 37.61 14.99
CA THR A 415 11.15 36.45 15.45
C THR A 415 10.83 35.47 14.32
N VAL A 416 10.81 35.94 13.07
CA VAL A 416 10.46 35.15 11.88
C VAL A 416 11.69 34.96 11.00
N SER A 417 12.59 34.07 11.40
CA SER A 417 13.63 33.56 10.49
C SER A 417 12.99 32.57 9.50
N ARG A 418 12.40 33.08 8.41
CA ARG A 418 11.92 32.21 7.33
C ARG A 418 13.11 31.62 6.59
N MET A 419 13.33 30.32 6.79
CA MET A 419 14.11 29.52 5.85
C MET A 419 13.26 29.38 4.58
N ASP A 420 13.43 30.29 3.62
CA ASP A 420 12.74 30.19 2.35
C ASP A 420 13.38 29.08 1.50
N ASN A 421 12.75 27.90 1.52
CA ASN A 421 13.03 26.86 0.52
C ASN A 421 12.59 27.40 -0.85
N PRO A 422 13.51 27.57 -1.82
CA PRO A 422 13.19 28.10 -3.14
C PRO A 422 12.34 27.12 -3.97
N ILE A 423 12.32 25.84 -3.61
CA ILE A 423 11.58 24.78 -4.30
C ILE A 423 10.56 24.21 -3.31
N ARG A 424 9.27 24.24 -3.69
CA ARG A 424 8.17 23.63 -2.92
C ARG A 424 7.33 22.69 -3.76
N THR A 425 7.41 22.80 -5.08
CA THR A 425 6.64 21.97 -6.01
C THR A 425 7.50 21.47 -7.17
N PHE A 426 7.01 20.46 -7.87
CA PHE A 426 7.63 20.00 -9.13
C PHE A 426 7.68 21.11 -10.20
N GLN A 427 6.73 22.04 -10.17
CA GLN A 427 6.70 23.17 -11.09
C GLN A 427 7.82 24.18 -10.80
N ASP A 428 8.15 24.39 -9.53
CA ASP A 428 9.29 25.23 -9.16
C ASP A 428 10.60 24.57 -9.60
N LEU A 429 10.70 23.24 -9.42
CA LEU A 429 11.86 22.45 -9.83
C LEU A 429 12.09 22.47 -11.35
N SER A 430 11.00 22.49 -12.15
CA SER A 430 11.11 22.52 -13.62
C SER A 430 11.45 23.91 -14.18
N LYS A 431 11.12 24.99 -13.47
CA LYS A 431 11.42 26.37 -13.90
C LYS A 431 12.84 26.80 -13.58
N GLN A 432 13.41 26.26 -12.52
CA GLN A 432 14.77 26.57 -12.09
C GLN A 432 15.80 25.72 -12.84
N MET A 433 17.02 26.27 -13.03
CA MET A 433 18.13 25.59 -13.73
C MET A 433 19.38 25.41 -12.85
N ASP A 434 19.35 25.86 -11.60
CA ASP A 434 20.51 25.88 -10.70
C ASP A 434 20.77 24.51 -10.05
N ILE A 435 19.70 23.77 -9.76
CA ILE A 435 19.71 22.46 -9.11
C ILE A 435 19.47 21.39 -10.15
N SER A 436 20.43 20.48 -10.30
CA SER A 436 20.26 19.30 -11.15
C SER A 436 19.34 18.29 -10.46
N TYR A 437 18.51 17.56 -11.21
CA TYR A 437 17.60 16.57 -10.63
C TYR A 437 17.54 15.30 -11.43
N GLY A 438 17.24 14.20 -10.76
CA GLY A 438 17.11 12.90 -11.40
C GLY A 438 16.55 11.83 -10.47
N THR A 439 16.51 10.61 -10.98
CA THR A 439 15.89 9.45 -10.33
C THR A 439 16.73 8.19 -10.56
N VAL A 440 16.29 7.04 -10.07
CA VAL A 440 17.00 5.76 -10.33
C VAL A 440 16.64 5.28 -11.73
N ARG A 441 17.66 4.86 -12.50
CA ARG A 441 17.46 4.31 -13.85
C ARG A 441 16.62 3.03 -13.80
N ASP A 442 15.82 2.79 -14.85
CA ASP A 442 15.00 1.58 -15.00
C ASP A 442 14.02 1.31 -13.85
N SER A 443 13.63 2.38 -13.14
CA SER A 443 12.67 2.32 -12.03
C SER A 443 11.25 2.64 -12.48
N ALA A 444 10.26 2.30 -11.64
CA ALA A 444 8.87 2.71 -11.86
C ALA A 444 8.71 4.24 -11.89
N VAL A 445 9.52 4.98 -11.12
CA VAL A 445 9.56 6.46 -11.12
C VAL A 445 10.08 6.98 -12.46
N TYR A 446 11.15 6.39 -12.98
CA TYR A 446 11.73 6.76 -14.26
C TYR A 446 10.73 6.58 -15.41
N GLU A 447 10.10 5.40 -15.49
CA GLU A 447 9.11 5.13 -16.55
C GLU A 447 7.86 5.99 -16.38
N TYR A 448 7.48 6.33 -15.14
CA TYR A 448 6.39 7.26 -14.87
C TYR A 448 6.65 8.66 -15.45
N PHE A 449 7.84 9.24 -15.18
CA PHE A 449 8.20 10.55 -15.73
C PHE A 449 8.36 10.51 -17.26
N LYS A 450 8.87 9.40 -17.80
CA LYS A 450 8.94 9.16 -19.25
C LYS A 450 7.56 9.17 -19.89
N ALA A 451 6.67 8.29 -19.42
CA ALA A 451 5.33 8.13 -19.98
C ALA A 451 4.49 9.43 -19.88
N LYS A 452 4.58 10.13 -18.73
CA LYS A 452 3.89 11.41 -18.54
C LYS A 452 4.51 12.55 -19.35
N GLY A 453 5.83 12.59 -19.48
CA GLY A 453 6.53 13.61 -20.26
C GLY A 453 6.39 13.46 -21.78
N THR A 454 6.15 12.24 -22.28
CA THR A 454 5.99 11.97 -23.72
C THR A 454 4.55 11.98 -24.21
N ASN A 455 3.56 12.13 -23.33
CA ASN A 455 2.15 12.12 -23.72
C ASN A 455 1.76 13.46 -24.36
N PRO A 456 1.41 13.51 -25.67
CA PRO A 456 1.07 14.76 -26.35
C PRO A 456 -0.34 15.28 -26.03
N LEU A 457 -1.22 14.46 -25.44
CA LEU A 457 -2.62 14.81 -25.17
C LEU A 457 -2.84 15.38 -23.76
N GLU A 458 -2.07 14.92 -22.77
CA GLU A 458 -2.08 15.41 -21.38
C GLU A 458 -0.77 16.15 -21.06
N GLN A 459 -0.39 17.11 -21.89
CA GLN A 459 0.90 17.77 -21.74
C GLN A 459 0.89 18.77 -20.58
N ASP A 460 1.13 18.25 -19.37
CA ASP A 460 1.60 19.07 -18.27
C ASP A 460 3.01 19.55 -18.63
N ASN A 461 3.14 20.84 -18.99
CA ASN A 461 4.43 21.46 -19.36
C ASN A 461 5.54 21.17 -18.33
N THR A 462 5.17 20.99 -17.06
CA THR A 462 6.05 20.60 -15.97
C THR A 462 6.71 19.24 -16.20
N PHE A 463 5.95 18.17 -16.47
CA PHE A 463 6.51 16.82 -16.58
C PHE A 463 7.32 16.61 -17.87
N ALA A 464 6.94 17.29 -18.96
CA ALA A 464 7.72 17.29 -20.20
C ALA A 464 9.10 17.93 -19.99
N GLU A 465 9.15 19.07 -19.30
CA GLU A 465 10.42 19.75 -18.99
C GLU A 465 11.28 18.96 -17.99
N LEU A 466 10.65 18.38 -16.96
CA LEU A 466 11.32 17.45 -16.04
C LEU A 466 11.94 16.28 -16.81
N TRP A 467 11.17 15.65 -17.69
CA TRP A 467 11.65 14.53 -18.49
C TRP A 467 12.80 14.93 -19.42
N ARG A 468 12.75 16.12 -20.04
CA ARG A 468 13.84 16.63 -20.88
C ARG A 468 15.17 16.74 -20.13
N THR A 469 15.12 17.17 -18.87
CA THR A 469 16.31 17.25 -18.02
C THR A 469 16.78 15.89 -17.53
N ILE A 470 15.85 15.01 -17.12
CA ILE A 470 16.17 13.65 -16.65
C ILE A 470 16.76 12.81 -17.80
N SER A 471 16.24 12.94 -19.01
CA SER A 471 16.65 12.19 -20.21
C SER A 471 17.91 12.75 -20.90
N LYS A 472 18.42 13.91 -20.46
CA LYS A 472 19.65 14.50 -20.99
C LYS A 472 20.80 13.49 -20.93
N ASN A 473 21.56 13.36 -22.03
CA ASN A 473 22.64 12.38 -22.18
C ASN A 473 22.19 10.94 -21.86
N ASN A 474 21.01 10.53 -22.32
CA ASN A 474 20.36 9.25 -22.01
C ASN A 474 20.21 8.97 -20.50
N GLY A 475 20.10 10.03 -19.69
CA GLY A 475 20.03 9.94 -18.24
C GLY A 475 21.33 9.49 -17.56
N ALA A 476 22.48 9.57 -18.26
CA ALA A 476 23.79 9.25 -17.68
C ALA A 476 24.20 10.24 -16.58
N ASP A 477 23.94 11.53 -16.77
CA ASP A 477 24.41 12.58 -15.85
C ASP A 477 23.54 12.69 -14.60
N ASN A 478 22.23 12.50 -14.78
CA ASN A 478 21.23 12.80 -13.77
C ASN A 478 20.69 11.57 -13.06
N CYS A 479 20.62 10.40 -13.71
CA CYS A 479 20.10 9.19 -13.07
C CYS A 479 21.18 8.45 -12.28
N VAL A 480 20.77 7.84 -11.17
CA VAL A 480 21.63 7.01 -10.30
C VAL A 480 21.32 5.53 -10.48
N SER A 481 22.23 4.65 -10.05
CA SER A 481 22.05 3.20 -10.19
C SER A 481 21.24 2.60 -9.04
N ASN A 482 21.32 3.19 -7.86
CA ASN A 482 20.59 2.73 -6.67
C ASN A 482 20.06 3.92 -5.84
N PRO A 483 19.02 3.70 -5.01
CA PRO A 483 18.44 4.76 -4.18
C PRO A 483 19.43 5.37 -3.19
N SER A 484 20.30 4.55 -2.59
CA SER A 484 21.29 5.00 -1.59
C SER A 484 22.30 6.00 -2.17
N GLU A 485 22.72 5.81 -3.42
CA GLU A 485 23.58 6.72 -4.18
C GLU A 485 22.86 8.04 -4.44
N GLY A 486 21.57 7.99 -4.80
CA GLY A 486 20.70 9.16 -4.97
C GLY A 486 20.61 10.00 -3.70
N ILE A 487 20.34 9.36 -2.57
CA ILE A 487 20.29 10.01 -1.25
C ILE A 487 21.65 10.65 -0.91
N ARG A 488 22.76 9.93 -1.12
CA ARG A 488 24.12 10.45 -0.87
C ARG A 488 24.45 11.65 -1.76
N LYS A 489 24.05 11.60 -3.04
CA LYS A 489 24.26 12.69 -4.01
C LYS A 489 23.45 13.93 -3.62
N ALA A 490 22.20 13.76 -3.16
CA ALA A 490 21.36 14.84 -2.65
C ALA A 490 21.90 15.47 -1.36
N LYS A 491 22.51 14.68 -0.46
CA LYS A 491 23.15 15.18 0.77
C LYS A 491 24.37 16.05 0.49
N LYS A 492 25.25 15.62 -0.43
CA LYS A 492 26.55 16.25 -0.68
C LYS A 492 26.55 17.34 -1.75
N GLY A 493 25.64 17.27 -2.71
CA GLY A 493 25.65 18.13 -3.90
C GLY A 493 24.39 18.98 -4.03
N ASN A 494 24.43 19.92 -4.97
CA ASN A 494 23.24 20.67 -5.40
C ASN A 494 22.38 19.81 -6.34
N TYR A 495 21.82 18.72 -5.80
CA TYR A 495 21.08 17.71 -6.54
C TYR A 495 19.74 17.40 -5.84
N ALA A 496 18.64 17.44 -6.59
CA ALA A 496 17.33 17.02 -6.11
C ALA A 496 17.04 15.59 -6.56
N PHE A 497 16.85 14.70 -5.60
CA PHE A 497 16.58 13.30 -5.86
C PHE A 497 15.08 13.03 -5.88
N LEU A 498 14.58 12.53 -7.01
CA LEU A 498 13.18 12.19 -7.23
C LEU A 498 12.97 10.71 -6.97
N TRP A 499 12.29 10.38 -5.88
CA TRP A 499 12.09 9.00 -5.46
C TRP A 499 10.79 8.82 -4.68
N ASP A 500 10.51 7.60 -4.25
CA ASP A 500 9.38 7.33 -3.37
C ASP A 500 9.47 8.20 -2.11
N VAL A 501 8.39 8.95 -1.85
CA VAL A 501 8.25 9.82 -0.70
C VAL A 501 8.50 9.06 0.60
N THR A 502 8.03 7.81 0.71
CA THR A 502 8.14 7.06 1.97
C THR A 502 9.58 6.66 2.26
N VAL A 503 10.35 6.30 1.24
CA VAL A 503 11.79 5.99 1.35
C VAL A 503 12.59 7.24 1.69
N VAL A 504 12.33 8.37 1.03
CA VAL A 504 13.08 9.61 1.30
C VAL A 504 12.70 10.24 2.63
N GLU A 505 11.43 10.13 3.07
CA GLU A 505 11.00 10.52 4.42
C GLU A 505 11.75 9.71 5.47
N TYR A 506 11.85 8.39 5.30
CA TYR A 506 12.63 7.55 6.20
C TYR A 506 14.11 7.95 6.22
N ALA A 507 14.71 8.19 5.04
CA ALA A 507 16.11 8.60 4.92
C ALA A 507 16.39 9.96 5.57
N ALA A 508 15.41 10.86 5.55
CA ALA A 508 15.52 12.16 6.21
C ALA A 508 15.29 12.05 7.72
N LEU A 509 14.37 11.19 8.16
CA LEU A 509 14.05 10.92 9.57
C LEU A 509 15.20 10.23 10.33
N THR A 510 15.96 9.39 9.63
CA THR A 510 17.10 8.62 10.16
C THR A 510 18.44 9.32 9.95
N ASP A 511 18.47 10.49 9.31
CA ASP A 511 19.70 11.24 9.10
C ASP A 511 20.23 11.81 10.42
N ASP A 512 21.43 11.40 10.82
CA ASP A 512 22.06 11.85 12.07
C ASP A 512 22.40 13.36 12.04
N GLU A 513 22.66 13.92 10.85
CA GLU A 513 22.98 15.35 10.66
C GLU A 513 21.75 16.22 10.38
N CYS A 514 20.57 15.62 10.15
CA CYS A 514 19.32 16.33 9.78
C CYS A 514 19.55 17.36 8.63
N SER A 515 20.34 16.94 7.64
CA SER A 515 20.91 17.77 6.57
C SER A 515 20.02 17.89 5.33
N VAL A 516 18.94 17.11 5.27
CA VAL A 516 18.05 17.01 4.12
C VAL A 516 16.62 17.38 4.48
N THR A 517 15.85 17.74 3.47
CA THR A 517 14.42 18.04 3.60
C THR A 517 13.68 17.38 2.46
N VAL A 518 12.51 16.84 2.78
CA VAL A 518 11.62 16.19 1.82
C VAL A 518 10.48 17.14 1.47
N ILE A 519 10.22 17.27 0.19
CA ILE A 519 9.06 17.97 -0.33
C ILE A 519 8.12 16.90 -0.90
N GLY A 520 7.04 16.64 -0.17
CA GLY A 520 5.98 15.75 -0.62
C GLY A 520 5.01 16.49 -1.53
N ASN A 521 4.64 15.88 -2.66
CA ASN A 521 3.45 16.29 -3.40
C ASN A 521 2.38 15.21 -3.21
N SER A 522 1.24 15.58 -2.64
CA SER A 522 0.17 14.66 -2.24
C SER A 522 -0.82 14.38 -3.38
N ILE A 523 -0.32 14.05 -4.58
CA ILE A 523 -1.18 13.64 -5.70
C ILE A 523 -0.60 12.38 -6.32
N SER A 524 -1.03 11.23 -5.82
CA SER A 524 -0.82 9.97 -6.52
C SER A 524 -2.01 9.05 -6.27
N SER A 525 -2.54 8.50 -7.35
CA SER A 525 -3.61 7.49 -7.34
C SER A 525 -3.07 6.06 -7.17
N LYS A 526 -1.75 5.90 -7.13
CA LYS A 526 -1.07 4.60 -7.08
C LYS A 526 -0.77 4.16 -5.64
N GLY A 527 -0.59 2.86 -5.45
CA GLY A 527 -0.28 2.28 -4.16
C GLY A 527 0.64 1.06 -4.26
N TYR A 528 1.12 0.65 -3.10
CA TYR A 528 1.85 -0.58 -2.88
C TYR A 528 0.88 -1.73 -2.62
N GLY A 529 1.02 -2.80 -3.39
CA GLY A 529 0.23 -4.03 -3.24
C GLY A 529 1.13 -5.24 -3.01
N ILE A 530 0.54 -6.36 -2.63
CA ILE A 530 1.23 -7.65 -2.64
C ILE A 530 0.98 -8.27 -4.01
N ALA A 531 2.03 -8.64 -4.73
CA ALA A 531 1.89 -9.32 -6.01
C ALA A 531 1.77 -10.83 -5.78
N LEU A 532 0.84 -11.46 -6.48
CA LEU A 532 0.59 -12.90 -6.46
C LEU A 532 0.76 -13.46 -7.87
N GLN A 533 0.94 -14.78 -7.95
CA GLN A 533 0.84 -15.47 -9.24
C GLN A 533 -0.52 -15.17 -9.90
N HIS A 534 -0.52 -14.95 -11.21
CA HIS A 534 -1.74 -14.69 -11.97
C HIS A 534 -2.74 -15.85 -11.83
N GLY A 535 -3.99 -15.54 -11.48
CA GLY A 535 -5.04 -16.52 -11.21
C GLY A 535 -4.96 -17.20 -9.84
N SER A 536 -4.18 -16.66 -8.90
CA SER A 536 -4.08 -17.23 -7.55
C SER A 536 -5.41 -17.17 -6.81
N PRO A 537 -5.90 -18.29 -6.22
CA PRO A 537 -7.15 -18.30 -5.45
C PRO A 537 -7.06 -17.47 -4.16
N TYR A 538 -5.84 -17.10 -3.73
CA TYR A 538 -5.61 -16.39 -2.48
C TYR A 538 -5.73 -14.87 -2.60
N ARG A 539 -5.76 -14.32 -3.83
CA ARG A 539 -5.75 -12.87 -4.07
C ARG A 539 -6.84 -12.12 -3.29
N ASP A 540 -8.06 -12.65 -3.34
CA ASP A 540 -9.21 -12.00 -2.71
C ASP A 540 -9.18 -12.13 -1.18
N LEU A 541 -8.66 -13.26 -0.67
CA LEU A 541 -8.43 -13.47 0.77
C LEU A 541 -7.38 -12.49 1.32
N PHE A 542 -6.22 -12.37 0.65
CA PHE A 542 -5.19 -11.40 1.02
C PHE A 542 -5.72 -9.97 0.96
N SER A 543 -6.46 -9.63 -0.10
CA SER A 543 -7.09 -8.33 -0.26
C SER A 543 -8.06 -8.01 0.87
N GLN A 544 -8.91 -8.96 1.26
CA GLN A 544 -9.85 -8.80 2.35
C GLN A 544 -9.14 -8.55 3.67
N ARG A 545 -8.09 -9.32 4.00
CA ARG A 545 -7.34 -9.13 5.25
C ARG A 545 -6.55 -7.84 5.29
N ILE A 546 -6.02 -7.37 4.16
CA ILE A 546 -5.38 -6.05 4.07
C ILE A 546 -6.40 -4.95 4.37
N LEU A 547 -7.62 -5.06 3.83
CA LEU A 547 -8.70 -4.11 4.13
C LEU A 547 -9.09 -4.14 5.61
N GLU A 548 -9.20 -5.32 6.23
CA GLU A 548 -9.46 -5.45 7.68
C GLU A 548 -8.35 -4.81 8.54
N LEU A 549 -7.07 -4.97 8.15
CA LEU A 549 -5.93 -4.32 8.81
C LEU A 549 -5.92 -2.80 8.63
N GLN A 550 -6.42 -2.31 7.51
CA GLN A 550 -6.58 -0.87 7.24
C GLN A 550 -7.76 -0.29 8.04
N GLU A 551 -8.91 -0.98 8.08
CA GLU A 551 -10.12 -0.54 8.80
C GLU A 551 -9.93 -0.55 10.32
N SER A 552 -9.19 -1.52 10.85
CA SER A 552 -8.82 -1.58 12.27
C SER A 552 -7.78 -0.53 12.68
N GLY A 553 -7.07 0.06 11.71
CA GLY A 553 -5.97 0.99 11.96
C GLY A 553 -4.64 0.31 12.35
N ASP A 554 -4.58 -1.02 12.36
CA ASP A 554 -3.35 -1.77 12.66
C ASP A 554 -2.24 -1.44 11.65
N LEU A 555 -2.59 -1.22 10.39
CA LEU A 555 -1.65 -0.85 9.34
C LEU A 555 -1.01 0.53 9.58
N ASP A 556 -1.78 1.47 10.15
CA ASP A 556 -1.27 2.78 10.57
C ASP A 556 -0.36 2.67 11.80
N VAL A 557 -0.66 1.76 12.72
CA VAL A 557 0.23 1.46 13.86
C VAL A 557 1.57 0.90 13.37
N LEU A 558 1.53 -0.04 12.43
CA LEU A 558 2.74 -0.57 11.78
C LEU A 558 3.49 0.54 11.04
N LYS A 559 2.79 1.45 10.36
CA LYS A 559 3.42 2.59 9.69
C LYS A 559 4.11 3.52 10.71
N GLN A 560 3.46 3.85 11.82
CA GLN A 560 4.05 4.71 12.86
C GLN A 560 5.28 4.09 13.53
N LYS A 561 5.39 2.76 13.57
CA LYS A 561 6.59 2.06 14.07
C LYS A 561 7.83 2.36 13.22
N TRP A 562 7.68 2.42 11.89
CA TRP A 562 8.80 2.63 10.95
C TRP A 562 8.98 4.10 10.56
N TRP A 563 7.89 4.87 10.52
CA TRP A 563 7.88 6.31 10.27
C TRP A 563 7.21 7.05 11.44
N PRO A 564 7.88 7.17 12.60
CA PRO A 564 7.33 7.90 13.73
C PRO A 564 7.20 9.39 13.44
N ARG A 565 6.19 10.03 14.03
CA ARG A 565 5.98 11.50 13.92
C ARG A 565 7.14 12.32 14.49
N MET A 566 7.83 11.78 15.49
CA MET A 566 9.05 12.35 16.06
C MET A 566 10.18 11.35 15.82
N GLY A 567 10.98 11.59 14.79
CA GLY A 567 12.19 10.82 14.54
C GLY A 567 13.45 11.50 15.08
N ARG A 568 14.62 11.07 14.60
CA ARG A 568 15.90 11.70 14.96
C ARG A 568 16.02 13.12 14.41
N CYS A 569 15.40 13.37 13.26
CA CYS A 569 15.31 14.68 12.63
C CYS A 569 13.84 15.15 12.59
N ASP A 570 13.58 16.37 13.04
CA ASP A 570 12.24 16.96 12.97
C ASP A 570 12.00 17.61 11.61
N LEU A 571 11.37 16.84 10.72
CA LEU A 571 10.94 17.27 9.39
C LEU A 571 9.85 18.38 9.45
N ASN A 572 9.14 18.51 10.57
CA ASN A 572 8.08 19.49 10.80
C ASN A 572 8.53 20.72 11.59
N SER A 573 9.82 20.87 11.88
CA SER A 573 10.39 22.06 12.53
C SER A 573 10.11 23.37 11.76
N HIS A 574 9.66 23.29 10.49
CA HIS A 574 9.21 24.41 9.69
C HIS A 574 7.78 24.89 10.03
N THR A 575 6.90 24.04 10.54
CA THR A 575 5.51 24.39 10.88
C THR A 575 5.32 24.63 12.37
N ASN A 576 6.06 23.90 13.21
CA ASN A 576 6.13 24.12 14.65
C ASN A 576 7.54 24.61 14.99
N ALA A 577 7.84 25.84 14.62
CA ALA A 577 8.96 26.55 15.22
C ALA A 577 8.63 26.70 16.72
N GLN A 578 9.08 25.74 17.53
CA GLN A 578 9.13 25.92 18.96
C GLN A 578 9.98 27.17 19.19
N THR A 579 9.32 28.20 19.70
CA THR A 579 9.87 29.53 19.95
C THR A 579 10.82 29.48 21.13
N ASP A 580 11.89 28.70 21.02
CA ASP A 580 13.04 28.91 21.89
C ASP A 580 13.66 30.22 21.42
N GLY A 581 13.61 31.23 22.28
CA GLY A 581 14.20 32.53 22.04
C GLY A 581 15.69 32.40 21.74
N LYS A 582 16.04 32.23 20.46
CA LYS A 582 17.42 32.14 20.02
C LYS A 582 18.11 33.46 20.32
N ALA A 583 19.21 33.40 21.06
CA ALA A 583 20.06 34.55 21.27
C ALA A 583 20.52 35.12 19.92
N LEU A 584 20.55 36.45 19.80
CA LEU A 584 21.04 37.12 18.60
C LEU A 584 22.53 36.82 18.41
N LYS A 585 22.89 36.25 17.25
CA LYS A 585 24.28 35.93 16.91
C LYS A 585 25.06 37.21 16.54
N LEU A 586 26.37 37.22 16.81
CA LEU A 586 27.29 38.31 16.43
C LEU A 586 27.19 38.66 14.93
N HIS A 587 27.01 37.65 14.08
CA HIS A 587 26.86 37.82 12.64
C HIS A 587 25.65 38.70 12.25
N SER A 588 24.58 38.71 13.05
CA SER A 588 23.42 39.57 12.81
C SER A 588 23.71 41.05 13.08
N PHE A 589 24.71 41.36 13.91
CA PHE A 589 25.15 42.73 14.24
C PHE A 589 26.40 43.18 13.46
N ALA A 590 26.99 42.30 12.64
CA ALA A 590 28.22 42.61 11.90
C ALA A 590 28.08 43.88 11.04
N GLY A 591 26.92 44.12 10.42
CA GLY A 591 26.67 45.34 9.65
C GLY A 591 26.78 46.64 10.46
N VAL A 592 26.38 46.63 11.74
CA VAL A 592 26.49 47.80 12.62
C VAL A 592 27.95 48.14 12.90
N PHE A 593 28.77 47.12 13.20
CA PHE A 593 30.21 47.31 13.42
C PHE A 593 30.93 47.78 12.15
N CYS A 594 30.54 47.28 10.98
CA CYS A 594 31.07 47.75 9.70
C CYS A 594 30.77 49.25 9.48
N ILE A 595 29.54 49.71 9.73
CA ILE A 595 29.17 51.13 9.59
C ILE A 595 29.95 52.01 10.58
N LEU A 596 30.09 51.56 11.83
CA LEU A 596 30.87 52.28 12.83
C LEU A 596 32.33 52.43 12.39
N ALA A 597 32.95 51.36 11.89
CA ALA A 597 34.32 51.39 11.39
C ALA A 597 34.49 52.35 10.20
N ILE A 598 33.57 52.31 9.23
CA ILE A 598 33.55 53.26 8.09
C ILE A 598 33.41 54.70 8.58
N GLY A 599 32.52 54.95 9.55
CA GLY A 599 32.32 56.27 10.15
C GLY A 599 33.55 56.82 10.85
N LEU A 600 34.27 56.00 11.62
CA LEU A 600 35.50 56.39 12.29
C LEU A 600 36.64 56.69 11.30
N LEU A 601 36.79 55.88 10.25
CA LEU A 601 37.77 56.12 9.19
C LEU A 601 37.49 57.43 8.46
N LEU A 602 36.22 57.67 8.10
CA LEU A 602 35.81 58.91 7.45
C LEU A 602 36.05 60.12 8.36
N ALA A 603 35.76 60.02 9.67
CA ALA A 603 36.02 61.10 10.63
C ALA A 603 37.52 61.42 10.73
N CYS A 604 38.38 60.40 10.80
CA CYS A 604 39.84 60.59 10.81
C CYS A 604 40.34 61.23 9.50
N LEU A 605 39.79 60.80 8.36
CA LEU A 605 40.13 61.36 7.06
C LEU A 605 39.72 62.83 6.96
N VAL A 606 38.52 63.19 7.41
CA VAL A 606 38.06 64.59 7.42
C VAL A 606 38.94 65.44 8.33
N ALA A 607 39.26 64.98 9.54
CA ALA A 607 40.17 65.70 10.44
C ALA A 607 41.56 65.90 9.83
N ALA A 608 42.10 64.90 9.13
CA ALA A 608 43.38 65.01 8.43
C ALA A 608 43.33 66.02 7.27
N LEU A 609 42.23 66.01 6.50
CA LEU A 609 41.99 66.96 5.41
C LEU A 609 41.80 68.39 5.93
N GLU A 610 41.10 68.58 7.05
CA GLU A 610 40.95 69.88 7.71
C GLU A 610 42.30 70.42 8.17
N LEU A 611 43.13 69.58 8.79
CA LEU A 611 44.48 69.95 9.22
C LEU A 611 45.35 70.34 8.03
N TRP A 612 45.29 69.56 6.95
CA TRP A 612 46.03 69.83 5.71
C TRP A 612 45.57 71.12 5.04
N TRP A 613 44.26 71.33 4.93
CA TRP A 613 43.68 72.52 4.31
C TRP A 613 43.95 73.79 5.13
N ASN A 614 43.87 73.72 6.46
CA ASN A 614 44.16 74.85 7.34
C ASN A 614 45.66 75.14 7.45
N SER A 615 46.54 74.17 7.20
CA SER A 615 47.99 74.37 7.16
C SER A 615 48.51 74.93 5.83
N ASN A 616 47.77 74.73 4.73
CA ASN A 616 48.10 75.26 3.40
C ASN A 616 47.53 76.66 3.14
N ARG A 617 46.79 77.21 4.11
CA ARG A 617 46.18 78.53 4.08
C ARG A 617 46.91 79.44 5.06
#